data_AF-D4GWT9-F1
#
_entry.id   AF-D4GWT9-F1
#
_cell.length_a   1.000
_cell.length_b   1.000
_cell.length_c   1.000
_cell.angle_alpha   90.00
_cell.angle_beta   90.00
_cell.angle_gamma   90.00
#
_symmetry.space_group_name_H-M   'P 1'
#
loop_
_entity.id
_entity.type
_entity.pdbx_description
1 polymer ?
#
loop_
_entity_poly.entity_id
_entity_poly.type
_entity_poly.pdbx_seq_one_letter_code
_entity_poly.pdbx_strand_id
1 'polypeptide(L)'
;MGLTSALFGGKLRIALVALVLVAAVVGAAFAAGIIGAPSVDRVDNRFGGVNETATVIETDLYVSNPNPLSANLSGLAVDYGVEMNGIRMATGEKEGVSVGQGTTAVPLRTTLENECIPEWWVSHVQNGEHTDLAVNATISSEMLGRTFEAPEITRSIDTDLLSAFNSTETSEINAESPVVSDPVLYVNETRAEWGESTDERTALELTFVVHNPKPYPIAVSELGYDISMNDVAVGEGTTNSEYVIPPRSTETIEATTHIQNDRLDEWWVTHLERDQTTDLHIDFYANLDAGGTTLRVPLDPLTYEKTFETDIFGNKAASDGSETTDEPTATETTEATETAESETATSTATTTSTATTTATTATTPSSDDGTTTTDDGLL
;
A
#
# COMPACT_ATOMS: atom_id res chain seq x y z
N MET A 1 2.49 86.27 34.05
CA MET A 1 3.10 85.48 32.96
C MET A 1 3.09 84.03 33.42
N GLY A 2 2.36 83.06 32.87
CA GLY A 2 1.57 82.93 31.67
C GLY A 2 1.38 81.42 31.51
N LEU A 3 0.37 80.86 32.20
CA LEU A 3 0.00 79.45 32.15
C LEU A 3 -0.47 79.10 30.74
N THR A 4 0.38 78.43 29.96
CA THR A 4 -0.05 77.71 28.75
C THR A 4 0.74 76.41 28.64
N SER A 5 0.28 75.42 29.40
CA SER A 5 0.50 74.02 29.08
C SER A 5 -0.86 73.33 29.12
N ALA A 6 -1.03 72.31 28.29
CA ALA A 6 -2.22 71.44 28.19
C ALA A 6 -3.29 71.80 27.14
N LEU A 7 -2.94 71.86 25.85
CA LEU A 7 -3.93 71.58 24.78
C LEU A 7 -3.48 70.61 23.67
N PHE A 8 -2.18 70.26 23.58
CA PHE A 8 -1.72 69.20 22.65
C PHE A 8 -1.72 67.78 23.25
N GLY A 9 -1.99 67.64 24.55
CA GLY A 9 -1.95 66.36 25.26
C GLY A 9 -3.24 65.53 25.19
N GLY A 10 -4.37 66.08 24.74
CA GLY A 10 -5.66 65.37 24.77
C GLY A 10 -5.79 64.31 23.68
N LYS A 11 -5.74 64.74 22.41
CA LYS A 11 -5.97 63.84 21.26
C LYS A 11 -4.88 62.79 21.08
N LEU A 12 -3.62 63.16 21.33
CA LEU A 12 -2.49 62.24 21.21
C LEU A 12 -2.48 61.19 22.34
N ARG A 13 -2.83 61.58 23.58
CA ARG A 13 -2.99 60.62 24.68
C ARG A 13 -4.23 59.75 24.50
N ILE A 14 -5.33 60.29 23.99
CA ILE A 14 -6.53 59.50 23.67
C ILE A 14 -6.22 58.49 22.57
N ALA A 15 -5.50 58.87 21.52
CA ALA A 15 -5.08 57.95 20.45
C ALA A 15 -4.11 56.87 20.96
N LEU A 16 -3.17 57.23 21.84
CA LEU A 16 -2.20 56.30 22.40
C LEU A 16 -2.86 55.34 23.40
N VAL A 17 -3.81 55.83 24.22
CA VAL A 17 -4.62 55.00 25.13
C VAL A 17 -5.56 54.08 24.33
N ALA A 18 -6.15 54.56 23.24
CA ALA A 18 -6.95 53.72 22.34
C ALA A 18 -6.09 52.63 21.68
N LEU A 19 -4.88 52.95 21.23
CA LEU A 19 -3.97 51.99 20.61
C LEU A 19 -3.45 50.94 21.62
N VAL A 20 -3.17 51.35 22.87
CA VAL A 20 -2.80 50.43 23.95
C VAL A 20 -3.98 49.56 24.37
N LEU A 21 -5.21 50.09 24.39
CA LEU A 21 -6.42 49.30 24.64
C LEU A 21 -6.69 48.30 23.53
N VAL A 22 -6.52 48.70 22.27
CA VAL A 22 -6.63 47.79 21.12
C VAL A 22 -5.53 46.73 21.18
N ALA A 23 -4.28 47.10 21.47
CA ALA A 23 -3.18 46.15 21.63
C ALA A 23 -3.38 45.22 22.83
N ALA A 24 -3.99 45.69 23.92
CA ALA A 24 -4.32 44.88 25.09
C ALA A 24 -5.49 43.94 24.82
N VAL A 25 -6.49 44.36 24.05
CA VAL A 25 -7.63 43.52 23.60
C VAL A 25 -7.16 42.47 22.60
N VAL A 26 -6.32 42.86 21.63
CA VAL A 26 -5.71 41.94 20.66
C VAL A 26 -4.75 40.98 21.36
N GLY A 27 -3.95 41.48 22.31
CA GLY A 27 -3.04 40.66 23.13
C GLY A 27 -3.80 39.70 24.06
N ALA A 28 -4.91 40.13 24.65
CA ALA A 28 -5.79 39.28 25.45
C ALA A 28 -6.53 38.26 24.57
N ALA A 29 -6.94 38.63 23.36
CA ALA A 29 -7.55 37.71 22.39
C ALA A 29 -6.56 36.64 21.91
N PHE A 30 -5.30 37.02 21.70
CA PHE A 30 -4.20 36.09 21.39
C PHE A 30 -3.90 35.16 22.57
N ALA A 31 -3.80 35.69 23.80
CA ALA A 31 -3.56 34.91 25.01
C ALA A 31 -4.75 34.00 25.41
N ALA A 32 -5.97 34.35 24.98
CA ALA A 32 -7.20 33.58 25.22
C ALA A 32 -7.53 32.59 24.09
N GLY A 33 -6.71 32.50 23.02
CA GLY A 33 -6.91 31.57 21.89
C GLY A 33 -8.00 31.97 20.89
N ILE A 34 -8.46 33.22 20.89
CA ILE A 34 -9.53 33.72 20.01
C ILE A 34 -9.03 33.97 18.57
N ILE A 35 -7.71 34.14 18.39
CA ILE A 35 -7.04 34.11 17.08
C ILE A 35 -6.25 32.80 17.01
N GLY A 36 -6.85 31.77 16.41
CA GLY A 36 -6.25 30.44 16.27
C GLY A 36 -5.50 30.28 14.95
N ALA A 37 -4.52 29.37 14.93
CA ALA A 37 -3.91 28.96 13.67
C ALA A 37 -4.96 28.24 12.79
N PRO A 38 -4.95 28.44 11.47
CA PRO A 38 -5.69 27.56 10.58
C PRO A 38 -5.18 26.12 10.75
N SER A 39 -6.07 25.15 10.69
CA SER A 39 -5.76 23.72 10.76
C SER A 39 -6.37 22.98 9.58
N VAL A 40 -5.80 21.82 9.24
CA VAL A 40 -6.42 20.88 8.31
C VAL A 40 -7.23 19.88 9.12
N ASP A 41 -8.53 19.81 8.85
CA ASP A 41 -9.44 18.89 9.53
C ASP A 41 -9.47 17.52 8.85
N ARG A 42 -9.42 17.53 7.51
CA ARG A 42 -9.61 16.34 6.69
C ARG A 42 -9.03 16.55 5.29
N VAL A 43 -8.56 15.45 4.69
CA VAL A 43 -8.15 15.40 3.29
C VAL A 43 -8.92 14.27 2.62
N ASP A 44 -9.67 14.58 1.58
CA ASP A 44 -10.28 13.58 0.72
C ASP A 44 -9.51 13.48 -0.57
N ASN A 45 -9.12 12.27 -0.96
CA ASN A 45 -8.44 12.02 -2.23
C ASN A 45 -9.30 11.09 -3.08
N ARG A 46 -9.27 11.30 -4.40
CA ARG A 46 -9.84 10.39 -5.39
C ARG A 46 -9.04 10.43 -6.67
N PHE A 47 -9.01 9.31 -7.38
CA PHE A 47 -8.50 9.29 -8.74
C PHE A 47 -9.46 10.03 -9.67
N GLY A 48 -8.89 10.83 -10.57
CA GLY A 48 -9.57 11.55 -11.63
C GLY A 48 -9.35 10.88 -12.98
N GLY A 49 -9.05 11.67 -14.00
CA GLY A 49 -8.67 11.14 -15.32
C GLY A 49 -7.31 10.47 -15.28
N VAL A 50 -7.18 9.32 -15.94
CA VAL A 50 -5.95 8.57 -16.12
C VAL A 50 -5.66 8.40 -17.61
N ASN A 51 -4.39 8.43 -17.99
CA ASN A 51 -3.87 8.07 -19.31
C ASN A 51 -2.50 7.41 -19.14
N GLU A 52 -1.85 7.08 -20.26
CA GLU A 52 -0.60 6.32 -20.28
C GLU A 52 0.55 7.01 -19.53
N THR A 53 0.56 8.34 -19.50
CA THR A 53 1.66 9.13 -18.90
C THR A 53 1.36 9.66 -17.51
N ALA A 54 0.10 9.84 -17.17
CA ALA A 54 -0.29 10.60 -16.00
C ALA A 54 -1.63 10.18 -15.42
N THR A 55 -1.69 10.13 -14.09
CA THR A 55 -2.91 9.95 -13.31
C THR A 55 -3.23 11.22 -12.54
N VAL A 56 -4.44 11.75 -12.70
CA VAL A 56 -4.91 12.89 -11.92
C VAL A 56 -5.39 12.40 -10.56
N ILE A 57 -4.95 13.07 -9.49
CA ILE A 57 -5.51 12.94 -8.15
C ILE A 57 -6.26 14.23 -7.84
N GLU A 58 -7.55 14.10 -7.53
CA GLU A 58 -8.37 15.21 -7.06
C GLU A 58 -8.43 15.16 -5.54
N THR A 59 -7.99 16.24 -4.90
CA THR A 59 -7.92 16.34 -3.46
C THR A 59 -8.80 17.47 -2.96
N ASP A 60 -9.70 17.18 -2.02
CA ASP A 60 -10.47 18.19 -1.29
C ASP A 60 -9.86 18.35 0.11
N LEU A 61 -9.11 19.43 0.31
CA LEU A 61 -8.47 19.77 1.58
C LEU A 61 -9.39 20.64 2.44
N TYR A 62 -9.84 20.14 3.58
CA TYR A 62 -10.74 20.85 4.48
C TYR A 62 -9.95 21.66 5.50
N VAL A 63 -9.86 22.97 5.28
CA VAL A 63 -9.12 23.89 6.14
C VAL A 63 -10.09 24.61 7.07
N SER A 64 -9.89 24.45 8.38
CA SER A 64 -10.59 25.20 9.42
C SER A 64 -9.84 26.45 9.79
N ASN A 65 -10.48 27.60 9.62
CA ASN A 65 -9.98 28.88 10.08
C ASN A 65 -10.83 29.39 11.26
N PRO A 66 -10.29 29.35 12.49
CA PRO A 66 -11.02 29.81 13.69
C PRO A 66 -11.12 31.35 13.78
N ASN A 67 -10.45 32.10 12.90
CA ASN A 67 -10.37 33.55 12.97
C ASN A 67 -11.66 34.23 12.45
N PRO A 68 -12.10 35.36 13.07
CA PRO A 68 -13.31 36.07 12.66
C PRO A 68 -13.20 36.66 11.25
N LEU A 69 -14.34 36.92 10.57
CA LEU A 69 -14.46 37.37 9.16
C LEU A 69 -13.57 38.57 8.74
N SER A 70 -13.04 39.39 9.66
CA SER A 70 -12.07 40.45 9.35
C SER A 70 -10.63 39.96 9.15
N ALA A 71 -10.36 38.68 9.44
CA ALA A 71 -9.09 37.99 9.32
C ALA A 71 -9.17 36.83 8.31
N ASN A 72 -9.86 37.05 7.19
CA ASN A 72 -9.80 36.11 6.06
C ASN A 72 -8.33 35.95 5.64
N LEU A 73 -7.86 34.72 5.60
CA LEU A 73 -6.53 34.41 5.11
C LEU A 73 -6.64 34.34 3.59
N SER A 74 -6.18 35.39 2.92
CA SER A 74 -6.09 35.45 1.46
C SER A 74 -4.63 35.34 1.04
N GLY A 75 -4.38 34.70 -0.11
CA GLY A 75 -3.02 34.47 -0.57
C GLY A 75 -2.30 33.34 0.18
N LEU A 76 -3.04 32.34 0.65
CA LEU A 76 -2.42 31.10 1.11
C LEU A 76 -1.88 30.32 -0.08
N ALA A 77 -0.70 29.75 0.09
CA ALA A 77 -0.16 28.72 -0.80
C ALA A 77 -0.27 27.37 -0.10
N VAL A 78 -0.70 26.36 -0.84
CA VAL A 78 -0.88 25.00 -0.37
C VAL A 78 0.02 24.11 -1.22
N ASP A 79 0.98 23.49 -0.57
CA ASP A 79 1.83 22.44 -1.13
C ASP A 79 1.28 21.09 -0.68
N TYR A 80 1.27 20.11 -1.59
CA TYR A 80 0.72 18.78 -1.36
C TYR A 80 1.61 17.73 -2.00
N GLY A 81 1.86 16.63 -1.28
CA GLY A 81 2.67 15.51 -1.74
C GLY A 81 2.00 14.17 -1.44
N VAL A 82 2.12 13.23 -2.38
CA VAL A 82 1.75 11.82 -2.22
C VAL A 82 2.99 10.96 -2.35
N GLU A 83 3.19 10.10 -1.37
CA GLU A 83 4.31 9.17 -1.31
C GLU A 83 3.79 7.75 -1.12
N MET A 84 4.37 6.79 -1.82
CA MET A 84 4.06 5.37 -1.69
C MET A 84 5.39 4.64 -1.46
N ASN A 85 5.56 4.01 -0.30
CA ASN A 85 6.85 3.44 0.14
C ASN A 85 8.01 4.46 0.10
N GLY A 86 7.73 5.73 0.38
CA GLY A 86 8.70 6.83 0.33
C GLY A 86 9.08 7.32 -1.07
N ILE A 87 8.51 6.72 -2.12
CA ILE A 87 8.65 7.18 -3.51
C ILE A 87 7.63 8.29 -3.74
N ARG A 88 8.08 9.44 -4.23
CA ARG A 88 7.20 10.59 -4.44
C ARG A 88 6.42 10.44 -5.73
N MET A 89 5.16 10.07 -5.59
CA MET A 89 4.28 9.76 -6.71
C MET A 89 3.70 11.03 -7.33
N ALA A 90 3.33 12.01 -6.51
CA ALA A 90 2.73 13.24 -6.99
C ALA A 90 3.11 14.43 -6.10
N THR A 91 3.23 15.59 -6.74
CA THR A 91 3.31 16.90 -6.06
C THR A 91 2.29 17.85 -6.65
N GLY A 92 1.72 18.72 -5.84
CA GLY A 92 0.88 19.81 -6.31
C GLY A 92 1.01 21.05 -5.46
N GLU A 93 0.85 22.19 -6.11
CA GLU A 93 0.92 23.51 -5.49
C GLU A 93 -0.31 24.31 -5.90
N LYS A 94 -0.88 25.06 -4.94
CA LYS A 94 -1.96 26.00 -5.21
C LYS A 94 -1.79 27.29 -4.44
N GLU A 95 -1.58 28.37 -5.16
CA GLU A 95 -1.51 29.72 -4.61
C GLU A 95 -2.86 30.44 -4.61
N GLY A 96 -2.93 31.56 -3.91
CA GLY A 96 -4.09 32.46 -3.94
C GLY A 96 -5.32 31.92 -3.22
N VAL A 97 -5.17 30.87 -2.42
CA VAL A 97 -6.28 30.26 -1.68
C VAL A 97 -6.77 31.26 -0.63
N SER A 98 -8.10 31.43 -0.58
CA SER A 98 -8.75 32.31 0.38
C SER A 98 -9.67 31.49 1.27
N VAL A 99 -9.37 31.47 2.58
CA VAL A 99 -10.14 30.71 3.57
C VAL A 99 -10.89 31.69 4.46
N GLY A 100 -12.22 31.61 4.38
CA GLY A 100 -13.14 32.39 5.23
C GLY A 100 -13.14 31.88 6.67
N GLN A 101 -14.04 32.40 7.52
CA GLN A 101 -14.25 31.82 8.84
C GLN A 101 -14.90 30.43 8.75
N GLY A 102 -14.42 29.48 9.56
CA GLY A 102 -14.92 28.10 9.60
C GLY A 102 -14.19 27.16 8.65
N THR A 103 -14.79 26.00 8.36
CA THR A 103 -14.22 24.98 7.49
C THR A 103 -14.50 25.29 6.02
N THR A 104 -13.44 25.36 5.21
CA THR A 104 -13.52 25.57 3.75
C THR A 104 -12.85 24.41 3.03
N ALA A 105 -13.52 23.86 2.02
CA ALA A 105 -12.91 22.90 1.11
C ALA A 105 -12.04 23.63 0.08
N VAL A 106 -10.77 23.26 -0.01
CA VAL A 106 -9.81 23.77 -0.98
C VAL A 106 -9.56 22.66 -2.00
N PRO A 107 -10.16 22.74 -3.20
CA PRO A 107 -9.95 21.72 -4.22
C PRO A 107 -8.57 21.87 -4.84
N LEU A 108 -7.81 20.79 -4.84
CA LEU A 108 -6.49 20.65 -5.41
C LEU A 108 -6.57 19.59 -6.52
N ARG A 109 -5.76 19.79 -7.56
CA ARG A 109 -5.53 18.78 -8.58
C ARG A 109 -4.04 18.56 -8.67
N THR A 110 -3.61 17.33 -8.44
CA THR A 110 -2.23 16.92 -8.58
C THR A 110 -2.13 15.87 -9.67
N THR A 111 -0.93 15.73 -10.22
CA THR A 111 -0.66 14.77 -11.27
C THR A 111 0.41 13.82 -10.74
N LEU A 112 0.06 12.54 -10.74
CA LEU A 112 0.98 11.45 -10.54
C LEU A 112 1.60 11.13 -11.90
N GLU A 113 2.93 11.05 -11.95
CA GLU A 113 3.66 10.67 -13.15
C GLU A 113 3.76 9.14 -13.21
N ASN A 114 3.19 8.53 -14.25
CA ASN A 114 3.09 7.07 -14.32
C ASN A 114 4.46 6.39 -14.45
N GLU A 115 5.50 7.13 -14.84
CA GLU A 115 6.89 6.65 -14.85
C GLU A 115 7.41 6.24 -13.47
N CYS A 116 6.77 6.68 -12.37
CA CYS A 116 7.08 6.23 -11.02
C CYS A 116 6.44 4.88 -10.66
N ILE A 117 5.47 4.39 -11.44
CA ILE A 117 4.76 3.14 -11.15
C ILE A 117 5.69 1.91 -11.14
N PRO A 118 6.62 1.73 -12.11
CA PRO A 118 7.61 0.65 -12.05
C PRO A 118 8.44 0.63 -10.75
N GLU A 119 8.96 1.77 -10.32
CA GLU A 119 9.76 1.90 -9.10
C GLU A 119 8.91 1.58 -7.85
N TRP A 120 7.68 2.14 -7.81
CA TRP A 120 6.74 1.84 -6.74
C TRP A 120 6.38 0.35 -6.68
N TRP A 121 6.07 -0.28 -7.81
CA TRP A 121 5.74 -1.69 -7.89
C TRP A 121 6.86 -2.57 -7.32
N VAL A 122 8.10 -2.30 -7.72
CA VAL A 122 9.27 -3.02 -7.21
C VAL A 122 9.37 -2.86 -5.69
N SER A 123 9.16 -1.65 -5.16
CA SER A 123 9.15 -1.42 -3.71
C SER A 123 8.03 -2.17 -3.00
N HIS A 124 6.85 -2.26 -3.61
CA HIS A 124 5.68 -2.94 -3.06
C HIS A 124 5.95 -4.44 -2.92
N VAL A 125 6.41 -5.06 -4.01
CA VAL A 125 6.74 -6.49 -4.05
C VAL A 125 7.88 -6.82 -3.07
N GLN A 126 8.95 -6.03 -3.03
CA GLN A 126 10.07 -6.26 -2.11
C GLN A 126 9.70 -6.08 -0.63
N ASN A 127 8.69 -5.27 -0.33
CA ASN A 127 8.13 -5.13 1.01
C ASN A 127 7.11 -6.22 1.37
N GLY A 128 7.03 -7.30 0.60
CA GLY A 128 6.10 -8.40 0.85
C GLY A 128 4.68 -8.05 0.42
N GLU A 129 4.55 -7.40 -0.73
CA GLU A 129 3.26 -6.93 -1.28
C GLU A 129 2.58 -5.88 -0.39
N HIS A 130 3.41 -4.97 0.15
CA HIS A 130 2.99 -3.94 1.07
C HIS A 130 3.37 -2.54 0.58
N THR A 131 2.42 -1.61 0.70
CA THR A 131 2.65 -0.20 0.47
C THR A 131 2.17 0.67 1.63
N ASP A 132 3.08 1.47 2.17
CA ASP A 132 2.75 2.62 3.01
C ASP A 132 2.49 3.84 2.14
N LEU A 133 1.23 4.27 2.07
CA LEU A 133 0.82 5.54 1.50
C LEU A 133 0.99 6.63 2.56
N ALA A 134 1.68 7.71 2.22
CA ALA A 134 1.76 8.93 3.02
C ALA A 134 1.31 10.14 2.19
N VAL A 135 0.36 10.90 2.73
CA VAL A 135 -0.13 12.14 2.14
C VAL A 135 0.21 13.28 3.07
N ASN A 136 1.03 14.21 2.57
CA ASN A 136 1.45 15.41 3.29
C ASN A 136 0.88 16.66 2.62
N ALA A 137 0.50 17.64 3.43
CA ALA A 137 0.07 18.94 2.97
C ALA A 137 0.66 20.04 3.86
N THR A 138 1.15 21.10 3.24
CA THR A 138 1.75 22.24 3.91
C THR A 138 1.05 23.50 3.45
N ILE A 139 0.59 24.32 4.40
CA ILE A 139 -0.08 25.60 4.12
C ILE A 139 0.87 26.72 4.52
N SER A 140 1.26 27.57 3.58
CA SER A 140 2.06 28.76 3.85
C SER A 140 1.24 30.04 3.71
N SER A 141 1.51 31.01 4.58
CA SER A 141 0.88 32.32 4.59
C SER A 141 1.93 33.43 4.59
N GLU A 142 2.07 34.13 3.47
CA GLU A 142 2.95 35.29 3.36
C GLU A 142 2.55 36.41 4.32
N MET A 143 1.23 36.64 4.48
CA MET A 143 0.68 37.67 5.37
C MET A 143 1.08 37.43 6.84
N LEU A 144 1.10 36.17 7.27
CA LEU A 144 1.48 35.81 8.64
C LEU A 144 2.98 35.51 8.78
N GLY A 145 3.70 35.32 7.67
CA GLY A 145 5.08 34.84 7.66
C GLY A 145 5.22 33.49 8.36
N ARG A 146 4.23 32.60 8.21
CA ARG A 146 4.15 31.30 8.90
C ARG A 146 3.74 30.19 7.95
N THR A 147 4.19 29.00 8.30
CA THR A 147 3.83 27.73 7.66
C THR A 147 3.11 26.85 8.68
N PHE A 148 2.09 26.13 8.22
CA PHE A 148 1.27 25.22 8.99
C PHE A 148 1.29 23.87 8.29
N GLU A 149 1.80 22.85 8.96
CA GLU A 149 1.79 21.49 8.45
C GLU A 149 0.44 20.84 8.77
N ALA A 150 -0.16 20.21 7.76
CA ALA A 150 -1.31 19.35 7.98
C ALA A 150 -0.87 18.08 8.70
N PRO A 151 -1.77 17.42 9.45
CA PRO A 151 -1.53 16.06 9.89
C PRO A 151 -1.19 15.18 8.68
N GLU A 152 -0.12 14.41 8.79
CA GLU A 152 0.19 13.38 7.81
C GLU A 152 -0.90 12.31 7.85
N ILE A 153 -1.40 11.93 6.68
CA ILE A 153 -2.35 10.83 6.54
C ILE A 153 -1.57 9.65 6.01
N THR A 154 -1.43 8.63 6.84
CA THR A 154 -0.80 7.36 6.47
C THR A 154 -1.85 6.27 6.31
N ARG A 155 -1.63 5.37 5.35
CA ARG A 155 -2.43 4.17 5.14
C ARG A 155 -1.55 3.04 4.65
N SER A 156 -1.89 1.83 5.05
CA SER A 156 -1.26 0.62 4.55
C SER A 156 -2.15 -0.02 3.51
N ILE A 157 -1.54 -0.49 2.42
CA ILE A 157 -2.18 -1.19 1.32
C ILE A 157 -1.42 -2.50 1.15
N ASP A 158 -2.11 -3.60 1.43
CA ASP A 158 -1.58 -4.95 1.29
C ASP A 158 -2.24 -5.64 0.12
N THR A 159 -1.44 -6.33 -0.69
CA THR A 159 -1.95 -7.29 -1.65
C THR A 159 -1.45 -8.69 -1.31
N ASP A 160 -2.06 -9.66 -1.95
CA ASP A 160 -1.62 -11.04 -1.90
C ASP A 160 -1.87 -11.56 -3.30
N LEU A 161 -0.85 -11.61 -4.14
CA LEU A 161 -0.95 -11.88 -5.57
C LEU A 161 -0.51 -13.29 -5.89
N LEU A 162 0.27 -13.93 -5.00
CA LEU A 162 0.87 -15.24 -5.26
C LEU A 162 0.27 -16.37 -4.41
N SER A 163 -0.44 -16.09 -3.30
CA SER A 163 -0.88 -17.17 -2.40
C SER A 163 -1.75 -18.21 -3.06
N ALA A 164 -2.63 -17.81 -3.97
CA ALA A 164 -3.56 -18.72 -4.64
C ALA A 164 -2.84 -19.65 -5.61
N PHE A 165 -1.58 -19.35 -5.97
CA PHE A 165 -0.75 -20.24 -6.77
C PHE A 165 -0.26 -21.43 -5.94
N ASN A 166 -0.15 -21.27 -4.61
CA ASN A 166 0.30 -22.33 -3.72
C ASN A 166 -0.81 -23.39 -3.56
N SER A 167 -0.58 -24.58 -4.12
CA SER A 167 -1.53 -25.69 -4.06
C SER A 167 -0.83 -27.00 -3.77
N THR A 168 -1.51 -27.89 -3.04
CA THR A 168 -1.10 -29.29 -2.82
C THR A 168 -2.07 -30.28 -3.48
N GLU A 169 -3.00 -29.77 -4.28
CA GLU A 169 -3.92 -30.59 -5.08
C GLU A 169 -3.18 -31.18 -6.28
N THR A 170 -3.47 -32.45 -6.57
CA THR A 170 -2.86 -33.13 -7.71
C THR A 170 -3.64 -32.87 -8.99
N SER A 171 -2.98 -32.23 -9.94
CA SER A 171 -3.51 -31.94 -11.28
C SER A 171 -2.93 -32.90 -12.34
N GLU A 172 -3.80 -33.37 -13.24
CA GLU A 172 -3.43 -34.25 -14.36
C GLU A 172 -3.04 -33.41 -15.58
N ILE A 173 -1.82 -33.60 -16.10
CA ILE A 173 -1.39 -32.98 -17.35
C ILE A 173 -1.65 -33.94 -18.50
N ASN A 174 -2.41 -33.48 -19.49
CA ASN A 174 -2.82 -34.25 -20.65
C ASN A 174 -2.19 -33.65 -21.91
N ALA A 175 -1.54 -34.47 -22.72
CA ALA A 175 -0.94 -34.06 -23.98
C ALA A 175 -1.92 -34.15 -25.16
N GLU A 176 -3.09 -34.78 -24.97
CA GLU A 176 -4.11 -35.00 -25.99
C GLU A 176 -3.55 -35.60 -27.29
N SER A 177 -2.51 -36.43 -27.15
CA SER A 177 -1.73 -36.94 -28.26
C SER A 177 -2.06 -38.42 -28.54
N PRO A 178 -2.20 -38.84 -29.81
CA PRO A 178 -2.42 -40.24 -30.13
C PRO A 178 -1.16 -41.11 -29.90
N VAL A 179 0.01 -40.49 -29.71
CA VAL A 179 1.31 -41.19 -29.58
C VAL A 179 1.65 -41.49 -28.12
N VAL A 180 1.15 -40.68 -27.17
CA VAL A 180 1.43 -40.82 -25.75
C VAL A 180 0.12 -40.82 -24.99
N SER A 181 -0.12 -41.86 -24.19
CA SER A 181 -1.34 -41.96 -23.40
C SER A 181 -1.38 -40.90 -22.30
N ASP A 182 -2.55 -40.33 -22.06
CA ASP A 182 -2.80 -39.42 -20.95
C ASP A 182 -3.10 -40.17 -19.62
N PRO A 183 -2.85 -39.54 -18.46
CA PRO A 183 -2.11 -38.29 -18.29
C PRO A 183 -0.62 -38.50 -18.52
N VAL A 184 0.05 -37.52 -19.12
CA VAL A 184 1.50 -37.55 -19.36
C VAL A 184 2.30 -37.34 -18.08
N LEU A 185 1.85 -36.43 -17.23
CA LEU A 185 2.46 -36.08 -15.95
C LEU A 185 1.36 -35.77 -14.93
N TYR A 186 1.70 -35.86 -13.65
CA TYR A 186 0.90 -35.31 -12.55
C TYR A 186 1.68 -34.17 -11.90
N VAL A 187 1.05 -33.04 -11.63
CA VAL A 187 1.62 -31.98 -10.79
C VAL A 187 0.97 -32.11 -9.43
N ASN A 188 1.75 -32.47 -8.43
CA ASN A 188 1.26 -32.74 -7.08
C ASN A 188 1.23 -31.48 -6.20
N GLU A 189 2.09 -30.53 -6.51
CA GLU A 189 2.23 -29.31 -5.72
C GLU A 189 2.79 -28.17 -6.59
N THR A 190 2.28 -26.98 -6.35
CA THR A 190 2.70 -25.71 -6.96
C THR A 190 3.06 -24.73 -5.86
N ARG A 191 4.14 -23.97 -6.06
CA ARG A 191 4.50 -22.84 -5.20
C ARG A 191 4.96 -21.66 -6.03
N ALA A 192 4.67 -20.45 -5.53
CA ALA A 192 5.13 -19.20 -6.10
C ALA A 192 5.69 -18.28 -5.02
N GLU A 193 6.79 -17.61 -5.35
CA GLU A 193 7.38 -16.55 -4.55
C GLU A 193 7.97 -15.46 -5.43
N TRP A 194 8.02 -14.24 -4.91
CA TRP A 194 8.71 -13.15 -5.59
C TRP A 194 10.21 -13.38 -5.53
N GLY A 195 10.85 -13.30 -6.70
CA GLY A 195 12.30 -13.39 -6.83
C GLY A 195 12.97 -12.01 -6.89
N GLU A 196 14.16 -11.98 -7.49
CA GLU A 196 14.89 -10.72 -7.73
C GLU A 196 14.05 -9.72 -8.53
N SER A 197 13.86 -8.52 -7.98
CA SER A 197 13.14 -7.44 -8.62
C SER A 197 14.09 -6.27 -8.88
N THR A 198 14.19 -5.88 -10.15
CA THR A 198 14.99 -4.77 -10.65
C THR A 198 14.08 -3.70 -11.25
N ASP A 199 14.61 -2.54 -11.61
CA ASP A 199 13.83 -1.49 -12.27
C ASP A 199 13.22 -1.96 -13.60
N GLU A 200 13.87 -2.89 -14.32
CA GLU A 200 13.40 -3.40 -15.62
C GLU A 200 12.41 -4.57 -15.49
N ARG A 201 12.62 -5.45 -14.52
CA ARG A 201 11.89 -6.72 -14.41
C ARG A 201 11.68 -7.15 -12.97
N THR A 202 10.50 -7.68 -12.69
CA THR A 202 10.15 -8.38 -11.46
C THR A 202 10.13 -9.88 -11.72
N ALA A 203 11.00 -10.64 -11.04
CA ALA A 203 11.02 -12.09 -11.16
C ALA A 203 9.94 -12.75 -10.29
N LEU A 204 9.34 -13.80 -10.82
CA LEU A 204 8.43 -14.70 -10.15
C LEU A 204 9.02 -16.11 -10.20
N GLU A 205 9.40 -16.63 -9.03
CA GLU A 205 10.02 -17.93 -8.85
C GLU A 205 8.93 -18.97 -8.57
N LEU A 206 8.85 -19.96 -9.45
CA LEU A 206 7.81 -20.98 -9.45
C LEU A 206 8.44 -22.35 -9.21
N THR A 207 7.81 -23.14 -8.36
CA THR A 207 8.21 -24.53 -8.08
C THR A 207 7.05 -25.48 -8.35
N PHE A 208 7.31 -26.53 -9.10
CA PHE A 208 6.35 -27.58 -9.45
C PHE A 208 6.88 -28.94 -9.01
N VAL A 209 6.11 -29.69 -8.23
CA VAL A 209 6.45 -31.08 -7.86
C VAL A 209 5.74 -32.02 -8.82
N VAL A 210 6.48 -32.61 -9.75
CA VAL A 210 5.94 -33.32 -10.92
C VAL A 210 6.23 -34.81 -10.85
N HIS A 211 5.21 -35.65 -10.98
CA HIS A 211 5.31 -37.11 -11.02
C HIS A 211 5.13 -37.66 -12.44
N ASN A 212 6.06 -38.51 -12.86
CA ASN A 212 5.99 -39.25 -14.12
C ASN A 212 5.41 -40.66 -13.91
N PRO A 213 4.16 -40.91 -14.35
CA PRO A 213 3.54 -42.24 -14.22
C PRO A 213 4.08 -43.27 -15.24
N LYS A 214 4.82 -42.81 -16.26
CA LYS A 214 5.26 -43.64 -17.38
C LYS A 214 6.44 -44.55 -16.99
N PRO A 215 6.57 -45.71 -17.65
CA PRO A 215 7.71 -46.61 -17.43
C PRO A 215 9.00 -46.17 -18.15
N TYR A 216 9.04 -44.94 -18.69
CA TYR A 216 10.17 -44.35 -19.39
C TYR A 216 10.35 -42.88 -18.94
N PRO A 217 11.56 -42.31 -19.03
CA PRO A 217 11.80 -40.92 -18.64
C PRO A 217 11.06 -39.95 -19.57
N ILE A 218 10.63 -38.83 -19.02
CA ILE A 218 10.08 -37.69 -19.78
C ILE A 218 11.04 -36.53 -19.55
N ALA A 219 11.57 -35.96 -20.62
CA ALA A 219 12.35 -34.73 -20.52
C ALA A 219 11.45 -33.53 -20.78
N VAL A 220 11.57 -32.51 -19.94
CA VAL A 220 11.07 -31.16 -20.21
C VAL A 220 12.23 -30.44 -20.88
N SER A 221 12.02 -29.88 -22.06
CA SER A 221 13.05 -29.15 -22.80
C SER A 221 12.83 -27.64 -22.79
N GLU A 222 11.57 -27.21 -22.63
CA GLU A 222 11.19 -25.81 -22.56
C GLU A 222 9.91 -25.67 -21.73
N LEU A 223 9.85 -24.64 -20.89
CA LEU A 223 8.63 -24.17 -20.24
C LEU A 223 8.37 -22.74 -20.72
N GLY A 224 7.27 -22.52 -21.41
CA GLY A 224 6.82 -21.20 -21.81
C GLY A 224 5.75 -20.65 -20.88
N TYR A 225 5.68 -19.33 -20.80
CA TYR A 225 4.71 -18.61 -19.98
C TYR A 225 4.23 -17.33 -20.65
N ASP A 226 3.01 -16.94 -20.33
CA ASP A 226 2.37 -15.69 -20.72
C ASP A 226 1.67 -15.11 -19.49
N ILE A 227 2.00 -13.87 -19.11
CA ILE A 227 1.44 -13.14 -17.96
C ILE A 227 0.69 -11.93 -18.49
N SER A 228 -0.58 -11.82 -18.10
CA SER A 228 -1.38 -10.63 -18.35
C SER A 228 -2.05 -10.10 -17.09
N MET A 229 -2.21 -8.79 -17.03
CA MET A 229 -2.96 -8.10 -16.00
C MET A 229 -3.97 -7.20 -16.68
N ASN A 230 -5.26 -7.44 -16.49
CA ASN A 230 -6.33 -6.70 -17.17
C ASN A 230 -6.21 -6.68 -18.71
N ASP A 231 -5.88 -7.83 -19.31
CA ASP A 231 -5.62 -7.98 -20.75
C ASP A 231 -4.34 -7.28 -21.26
N VAL A 232 -3.58 -6.60 -20.39
CA VAL A 232 -2.26 -6.05 -20.72
C VAL A 232 -1.22 -7.16 -20.59
N ALA A 233 -0.55 -7.51 -21.68
CA ALA A 233 0.58 -8.43 -21.65
C ALA A 233 1.76 -7.75 -20.93
N VAL A 234 2.06 -8.26 -19.73
CA VAL A 234 3.13 -7.77 -18.86
C VAL A 234 4.32 -8.73 -18.80
N GLY A 235 4.20 -9.94 -19.31
CA GLY A 235 5.32 -10.87 -19.41
C GLY A 235 5.03 -11.99 -20.42
N GLU A 236 6.03 -12.35 -21.21
CA GLU A 236 6.01 -13.53 -22.08
C GLU A 236 7.44 -14.04 -22.16
N GLY A 237 7.61 -15.36 -22.15
CA GLY A 237 8.92 -15.94 -22.38
C GLY A 237 8.97 -17.45 -22.26
N THR A 238 10.19 -17.96 -22.33
CA THR A 238 10.50 -19.38 -22.19
C THR A 238 11.71 -19.55 -21.28
N THR A 239 11.65 -20.51 -20.38
CA THR A 239 12.78 -20.97 -19.58
C THR A 239 13.48 -22.13 -20.30
N ASN A 240 14.81 -22.07 -20.34
CA ASN A 240 15.65 -23.19 -20.81
C ASN A 240 15.75 -24.23 -19.69
N SER A 241 14.69 -25.01 -19.52
CA SER A 241 14.54 -25.97 -18.44
C SER A 241 14.84 -27.37 -18.97
N GLU A 242 16.10 -27.83 -18.89
CA GLU A 242 16.48 -29.21 -19.23
C GLU A 242 16.29 -30.13 -18.01
N TYR A 243 15.05 -30.49 -17.70
CA TYR A 243 14.74 -31.44 -16.62
C TYR A 243 14.42 -32.81 -17.19
N VAL A 244 14.88 -33.87 -16.53
CA VAL A 244 14.53 -35.25 -16.88
C VAL A 244 13.82 -35.88 -15.70
N ILE A 245 12.52 -36.15 -15.84
CA ILE A 245 11.70 -36.80 -14.83
C ILE A 245 11.82 -38.32 -15.00
N PRO A 246 12.47 -39.06 -14.08
CA PRO A 246 12.70 -40.49 -14.26
C PRO A 246 11.40 -41.29 -14.29
N PRO A 247 11.44 -42.54 -14.81
CA PRO A 247 10.26 -43.42 -14.80
C PRO A 247 9.69 -43.60 -13.39
N ARG A 248 8.36 -43.56 -13.25
CA ARG A 248 7.65 -43.87 -11.99
C ARG A 248 8.15 -43.04 -10.80
N SER A 249 8.66 -41.84 -11.03
CA SER A 249 9.36 -41.03 -10.04
C SER A 249 8.82 -39.60 -10.05
N THR A 250 9.15 -38.87 -9.00
CA THR A 250 8.77 -37.47 -8.82
C THR A 250 10.03 -36.60 -8.86
N GLU A 251 9.96 -35.47 -9.54
CA GLU A 251 11.02 -34.48 -9.66
C GLU A 251 10.47 -33.09 -9.34
N THR A 252 11.30 -32.21 -8.80
CA THR A 252 10.96 -30.80 -8.60
C THR A 252 11.50 -30.00 -9.78
N ILE A 253 10.63 -29.22 -10.40
CA ILE A 253 10.97 -28.31 -11.50
C ILE A 253 10.84 -26.89 -10.98
N GLU A 254 11.89 -26.11 -11.21
CA GLU A 254 11.93 -24.69 -10.87
C GLU A 254 11.88 -23.88 -12.17
N ALA A 255 11.17 -22.76 -12.13
CA ALA A 255 11.06 -21.84 -13.24
C ALA A 255 11.04 -20.41 -12.75
N THR A 256 11.78 -19.54 -13.43
CA THR A 256 11.76 -18.10 -13.18
C THR A 256 11.07 -17.41 -14.34
N THR A 257 9.91 -16.82 -14.07
CA THR A 257 9.16 -15.99 -15.01
C THR A 257 9.39 -14.52 -14.68
N HIS A 258 9.16 -13.63 -15.64
CA HIS A 258 9.44 -12.21 -15.46
C HIS A 258 8.27 -11.35 -15.92
N ILE A 259 7.90 -10.41 -15.06
CA ILE A 259 7.09 -9.24 -15.41
C ILE A 259 8.04 -8.17 -15.95
N GLN A 260 7.66 -7.54 -17.06
CA GLN A 260 8.35 -6.43 -17.71
C GLN A 260 7.80 -5.13 -17.13
N ASN A 261 8.61 -4.42 -16.35
CA ASN A 261 8.10 -3.31 -15.53
C ASN A 261 7.72 -2.09 -16.38
N ASP A 262 8.30 -1.95 -17.57
CA ASP A 262 7.94 -0.94 -18.59
C ASP A 262 6.53 -1.14 -19.18
N ARG A 263 5.83 -2.22 -18.82
CA ARG A 263 4.43 -2.49 -19.19
C ARG A 263 3.46 -2.15 -18.04
N LEU A 264 3.96 -1.82 -16.85
CA LEU A 264 3.14 -1.63 -15.66
C LEU A 264 2.41 -0.28 -15.63
N ASP A 265 2.91 0.72 -16.35
CA ASP A 265 2.21 1.99 -16.57
C ASP A 265 0.92 1.78 -17.38
N GLU A 266 0.94 0.94 -18.41
CA GLU A 266 -0.23 0.54 -19.20
C GLU A 266 -1.23 -0.27 -18.33
N TRP A 267 -0.73 -1.23 -17.54
CA TRP A 267 -1.55 -1.96 -16.58
C TRP A 267 -2.22 -1.01 -15.57
N TRP A 268 -1.48 -0.05 -15.02
CA TRP A 268 -1.99 0.91 -14.04
C TRP A 268 -3.21 1.69 -14.53
N VAL A 269 -3.20 2.11 -15.81
CA VAL A 269 -4.37 2.74 -16.43
C VAL A 269 -5.58 1.83 -16.34
N THR A 270 -5.46 0.59 -16.81
CA THR A 270 -6.57 -0.36 -16.82
C THR A 270 -7.07 -0.71 -15.41
N HIS A 271 -6.15 -0.79 -14.44
CA HIS A 271 -6.46 -1.02 -13.04
C HIS A 271 -7.32 0.12 -12.47
N LEU A 272 -6.95 1.38 -12.69
CA LEU A 272 -7.73 2.53 -12.23
C LEU A 272 -9.06 2.69 -12.98
N GLU A 273 -9.09 2.42 -14.29
CA GLU A 273 -10.34 2.46 -15.08
C GLU A 273 -11.34 1.37 -14.65
N ARG A 274 -10.83 0.26 -14.10
CA ARG A 274 -11.63 -0.84 -13.53
C ARG A 274 -11.83 -0.69 -12.02
N ASP A 275 -11.84 0.55 -11.50
CA ASP A 275 -12.09 0.86 -10.09
C ASP A 275 -11.10 0.18 -9.14
N GLN A 276 -9.81 0.22 -9.49
CA GLN A 276 -8.72 -0.43 -8.76
C GLN A 276 -8.88 -1.96 -8.65
N THR A 277 -9.41 -2.59 -9.70
CA THR A 277 -9.52 -4.05 -9.80
C THR A 277 -8.63 -4.55 -10.94
N THR A 278 -7.89 -5.63 -10.68
CA THR A 278 -7.05 -6.31 -11.66
C THR A 278 -7.35 -7.78 -11.71
N ASP A 279 -7.54 -8.30 -12.92
CA ASP A 279 -7.49 -9.74 -13.21
C ASP A 279 -6.07 -10.11 -13.66
N LEU A 280 -5.34 -10.83 -12.81
CA LEU A 280 -4.04 -11.42 -13.11
C LEU A 280 -4.25 -12.82 -13.69
N HIS A 281 -3.64 -13.07 -14.85
CA HIS A 281 -3.69 -14.35 -15.55
C HIS A 281 -2.27 -14.79 -15.91
N ILE A 282 -1.90 -16.04 -15.60
CA ILE A 282 -0.65 -16.67 -16.03
C ILE A 282 -0.93 -18.01 -16.70
N ASP A 283 -0.60 -18.12 -17.98
CA ASP A 283 -0.67 -19.37 -18.74
C ASP A 283 0.70 -20.01 -18.87
N PHE A 284 0.71 -21.34 -18.91
CA PHE A 284 1.94 -22.11 -19.10
C PHE A 284 1.79 -23.16 -20.20
N TYR A 285 2.88 -23.43 -20.91
CA TYR A 285 2.99 -24.58 -21.79
C TYR A 285 4.38 -25.21 -21.66
N ALA A 286 4.49 -26.51 -21.91
CA ALA A 286 5.78 -27.20 -21.89
C ALA A 286 6.03 -27.97 -23.19
N ASN A 287 7.29 -28.01 -23.63
CA ASN A 287 7.75 -28.96 -24.63
C ASN A 287 8.30 -30.20 -23.90
N LEU A 288 7.61 -31.33 -24.09
CA LEU A 288 7.94 -32.61 -23.48
C LEU A 288 8.51 -33.57 -24.52
N ASP A 289 9.68 -34.12 -24.24
CA ASP A 289 10.27 -35.22 -25.02
C ASP A 289 9.93 -36.56 -24.35
N ALA A 290 9.01 -37.29 -24.98
CA ALA A 290 8.54 -38.59 -24.52
C ALA A 290 8.63 -39.61 -25.66
N GLY A 291 9.35 -40.72 -25.42
CA GLY A 291 9.45 -41.80 -26.40
C GLY A 291 10.10 -41.39 -27.73
N GLY A 292 10.96 -40.36 -27.73
CA GLY A 292 11.64 -39.83 -28.93
C GLY A 292 10.80 -38.87 -29.77
N THR A 293 9.67 -38.38 -29.24
CA THR A 293 8.83 -37.35 -29.87
C THR A 293 8.72 -36.15 -28.94
N THR A 294 8.88 -34.94 -29.50
CA THR A 294 8.62 -33.67 -28.81
C THR A 294 7.14 -33.30 -28.95
N LEU A 295 6.50 -33.01 -27.82
CA LEU A 295 5.08 -32.64 -27.73
C LEU A 295 4.99 -31.29 -27.02
N ARG A 296 4.35 -30.30 -27.66
CA ARG A 296 3.94 -29.07 -26.97
C ARG A 296 2.64 -29.34 -26.23
N VAL A 297 2.68 -29.26 -24.91
CA VAL A 297 1.57 -29.60 -24.02
C VAL A 297 1.13 -28.33 -23.30
N PRO A 298 -0.12 -27.89 -23.48
CA PRO A 298 -0.67 -26.82 -22.66
C PRO A 298 -0.79 -27.32 -21.21
N LEU A 299 -0.46 -26.45 -20.26
CA LEU A 299 -0.56 -26.76 -18.84
C LEU A 299 -1.79 -26.06 -18.24
N ASP A 300 -2.95 -26.16 -18.91
CA ASP A 300 -4.21 -25.54 -18.49
C ASP A 300 -4.57 -25.78 -17.00
N PRO A 301 -4.32 -26.98 -16.42
CA PRO A 301 -4.57 -27.19 -15.00
C PRO A 301 -3.67 -26.39 -14.05
N LEU A 302 -2.63 -25.73 -14.58
CA LEU A 302 -1.72 -24.84 -13.87
C LEU A 302 -1.94 -23.37 -14.25
N THR A 303 -2.91 -23.07 -15.12
CA THR A 303 -3.29 -21.68 -15.42
C THR A 303 -3.69 -21.01 -14.11
N TYR A 304 -3.05 -19.87 -13.85
CA TYR A 304 -3.26 -19.10 -12.65
C TYR A 304 -4.15 -17.90 -12.96
N GLU A 305 -5.28 -17.80 -12.26
CA GLU A 305 -6.20 -16.67 -12.36
C GLU A 305 -6.45 -16.11 -10.96
N LYS A 306 -6.24 -14.81 -10.79
CA LYS A 306 -6.57 -14.10 -9.55
C LYS A 306 -7.08 -12.70 -9.82
N THR A 307 -8.27 -12.40 -9.32
CA THR A 307 -8.76 -11.02 -9.21
C THR A 307 -8.28 -10.45 -7.88
N PHE A 308 -7.62 -9.28 -7.92
CA PHE A 308 -7.28 -8.51 -6.72
C PHE A 308 -7.79 -7.07 -6.85
N GLU A 309 -8.07 -6.48 -5.70
CA GLU A 309 -8.54 -5.11 -5.60
C GLU A 309 -7.67 -4.32 -4.63
N THR A 310 -7.49 -3.03 -4.91
CA THR A 310 -6.89 -2.10 -3.95
C THR A 310 -7.85 -0.97 -3.62
N ASP A 311 -7.66 -0.32 -2.48
CA ASP A 311 -8.35 0.91 -2.12
C ASP A 311 -7.35 1.92 -1.57
N ILE A 312 -6.57 2.50 -2.48
CA ILE A 312 -5.43 3.37 -2.15
C ILE A 312 -5.88 4.55 -1.29
N PHE A 313 -7.04 5.13 -1.60
CA PHE A 313 -7.58 6.28 -0.85
C PHE A 313 -8.72 5.94 0.10
N GLY A 314 -8.97 4.65 0.38
CA GLY A 314 -10.01 4.15 1.31
C GLY A 314 -11.37 4.78 1.09
N ASN A 315 -11.72 5.02 -0.18
CA ASN A 315 -12.95 5.73 -0.57
C ASN A 315 -13.89 4.83 -1.38
N LYS A 316 -13.50 3.56 -1.60
CA LYS A 316 -14.35 2.57 -2.24
C LYS A 316 -15.46 2.21 -1.26
N ALA A 317 -16.69 2.09 -1.77
CA ALA A 317 -17.78 1.59 -0.94
C ALA A 317 -17.45 0.15 -0.55
N ALA A 318 -17.56 -0.20 0.73
CA ALA A 318 -17.32 -1.57 1.19
C ALA A 318 -18.16 -2.54 0.35
N SER A 319 -17.48 -3.33 -0.49
CA SER A 319 -18.08 -4.49 -1.13
C SER A 319 -18.20 -5.55 -0.03
N ASP A 320 -19.42 -6.01 0.23
CA ASP A 320 -19.72 -7.06 1.22
C ASP A 320 -18.87 -8.31 0.91
N GLY A 321 -17.71 -8.46 1.55
CA GLY A 321 -16.81 -9.55 1.23
C GLY A 321 -15.39 -9.51 1.81
N SER A 322 -15.15 -8.88 2.96
CA SER A 322 -13.97 -9.22 3.79
C SER A 322 -14.18 -8.74 5.22
N GLU A 323 -14.14 -9.67 6.18
CA GLU A 323 -14.13 -9.34 7.61
C GLU A 323 -12.74 -8.79 7.98
N THR A 324 -12.52 -7.50 7.77
CA THR A 324 -11.43 -6.77 8.43
C THR A 324 -12.01 -6.09 9.66
N THR A 325 -11.61 -6.54 10.85
CA THR A 325 -11.94 -5.89 12.11
C THR A 325 -11.00 -4.70 12.29
N ASP A 326 -11.35 -3.55 11.72
CA ASP A 326 -10.72 -2.28 12.04
C ASP A 326 -11.65 -1.48 12.96
N GLU A 327 -11.35 -1.52 14.26
CA GLU A 327 -11.92 -0.61 15.24
C GLU A 327 -11.37 0.81 14.97
N PRO A 328 -12.22 1.84 14.78
CA PRO A 328 -11.73 3.20 14.80
C PRO A 328 -11.40 3.55 16.26
N THR A 329 -10.15 3.87 16.54
CA THR A 329 -9.75 4.47 17.82
C THR A 329 -10.40 5.86 17.93
N ALA A 330 -11.59 5.90 18.53
CA ALA A 330 -12.20 7.12 19.00
C ALA A 330 -11.46 7.57 20.27
N THR A 331 -10.81 8.73 20.20
CA THR A 331 -10.25 9.39 21.37
C THR A 331 -11.40 9.90 22.25
N GLU A 332 -11.76 9.13 23.30
CA GLU A 332 -12.73 9.59 24.29
C GLU A 332 -12.12 10.66 25.20
N THR A 333 -12.72 11.84 25.14
CA THR A 333 -12.49 12.95 26.08
C THR A 333 -13.09 12.57 27.43
N THR A 334 -12.25 12.56 28.47
CA THR A 334 -12.65 12.34 29.86
C THR A 334 -13.47 13.53 30.37
N GLU A 335 -14.75 13.33 30.64
CA GLU A 335 -15.54 14.23 31.48
C GLU A 335 -16.05 13.47 32.71
N ALA A 336 -15.48 13.83 33.87
CA ALA A 336 -15.86 13.29 35.16
C ALA A 336 -17.21 13.89 35.59
N THR A 337 -18.16 13.04 35.98
CA THR A 337 -19.30 13.45 36.82
C THR A 337 -19.59 12.35 37.84
N GLU A 338 -19.35 12.68 39.10
CA GLU A 338 -19.82 11.96 40.28
C GLU A 338 -21.35 11.99 40.35
N THR A 339 -22.00 10.86 40.66
CA THR A 339 -23.10 10.75 41.65
C THR A 339 -23.38 9.27 41.95
N ALA A 340 -23.67 9.00 43.23
CA ALA A 340 -23.66 7.72 43.91
C ALA A 340 -24.99 6.92 43.91
N GLU A 341 -24.87 5.67 44.39
CA GLU A 341 -25.87 4.81 45.07
C GLU A 341 -27.02 4.22 44.20
N SER A 342 -27.52 2.98 44.34
CA SER A 342 -27.25 1.82 45.22
C SER A 342 -28.05 0.58 44.72
N GLU A 343 -27.69 -0.61 45.24
CA GLU A 343 -28.49 -1.84 45.46
C GLU A 343 -28.78 -2.91 44.35
N THR A 344 -28.05 -4.03 44.50
CA THR A 344 -28.54 -5.39 44.92
C THR A 344 -29.12 -6.43 43.93
N ALA A 345 -28.48 -7.63 44.01
CA ALA A 345 -28.94 -9.02 43.79
C ALA A 345 -29.09 -9.59 42.36
N THR A 346 -28.90 -10.89 42.05
CA THR A 346 -28.32 -12.11 42.66
C THR A 346 -28.54 -13.26 41.63
N SER A 347 -27.60 -14.22 41.56
CA SER A 347 -27.74 -15.61 41.03
C SER A 347 -27.91 -15.83 39.52
N THR A 348 -27.51 -16.94 38.89
CA THR A 348 -26.74 -18.17 39.17
C THR A 348 -26.65 -18.92 37.82
N ALA A 349 -25.52 -19.56 37.46
CA ALA A 349 -25.47 -20.96 36.97
C ALA A 349 -24.13 -21.36 36.27
N THR A 350 -23.44 -22.27 36.97
CA THR A 350 -22.53 -23.36 36.57
C THR A 350 -22.68 -23.95 35.15
N THR A 351 -21.56 -24.20 34.45
CA THR A 351 -21.07 -25.58 34.13
C THR A 351 -19.62 -25.64 33.63
N THR A 352 -18.90 -26.51 34.32
CA THR A 352 -17.65 -27.22 34.05
C THR A 352 -17.36 -27.61 32.60
N SER A 353 -16.10 -27.49 32.16
CA SER A 353 -15.38 -28.57 31.46
C SER A 353 -13.86 -28.41 31.58
N THR A 354 -13.25 -29.51 32.01
CA THR A 354 -11.85 -29.77 32.27
C THR A 354 -11.11 -30.08 30.97
N ALA A 355 -9.89 -29.55 30.78
CA ALA A 355 -8.84 -30.28 30.05
C ALA A 355 -7.44 -29.76 30.41
N THR A 356 -6.65 -30.72 30.87
CA THR A 356 -5.23 -30.71 31.21
C THR A 356 -4.31 -30.34 30.04
N THR A 357 -3.30 -29.49 30.26
CA THR A 357 -2.07 -29.52 29.45
C THR A 357 -0.82 -29.35 30.32
N THR A 358 0.03 -30.35 30.16
CA THR A 358 1.37 -30.58 30.71
C THR A 358 2.33 -29.42 30.49
N ALA A 359 3.05 -29.02 31.54
CA ALA A 359 4.18 -28.10 31.47
C ALA A 359 5.44 -28.86 31.02
N THR A 360 6.00 -28.49 29.87
CA THR A 360 7.33 -28.93 29.42
C THR A 360 8.39 -28.03 30.03
N THR A 361 9.36 -28.66 30.67
CA THR A 361 10.49 -28.08 31.39
C THR A 361 11.52 -27.47 30.44
N ALA A 362 11.96 -26.26 30.77
CA ALA A 362 13.13 -25.60 30.21
C ALA A 362 14.42 -26.28 30.66
N THR A 363 15.34 -26.53 29.73
CA THR A 363 16.76 -26.80 30.03
C THR A 363 17.65 -26.21 28.94
N THR A 364 18.32 -25.11 29.28
CA THR A 364 19.66 -24.73 28.81
C THR A 364 20.57 -24.92 30.02
N PRO A 365 21.78 -25.49 29.91
CA PRO A 365 22.95 -24.61 29.79
C PRO A 365 24.17 -25.18 29.03
N SER A 366 25.12 -24.24 28.83
CA SER A 366 26.58 -24.38 28.72
C SER A 366 27.25 -24.41 27.35
N SER A 367 27.85 -23.24 27.02
CA SER A 367 29.30 -22.99 26.83
C SER A 367 30.20 -24.23 26.87
N ASP A 368 31.24 -24.36 26.04
CA ASP A 368 32.34 -23.40 25.84
C ASP A 368 33.27 -23.92 24.72
N ASP A 369 34.17 -23.04 24.29
CA ASP A 369 35.50 -23.31 23.70
C ASP A 369 35.69 -23.26 22.17
N GLY A 370 36.14 -22.08 21.72
CA GLY A 370 37.49 -21.89 21.15
C GLY A 370 37.88 -22.62 19.86
N THR A 371 38.10 -21.86 18.76
CA THR A 371 39.46 -21.57 18.25
C THR A 371 39.42 -20.76 16.95
N THR A 372 40.21 -19.69 16.95
CA THR A 372 40.61 -18.88 15.80
C THR A 372 41.70 -19.60 15.00
N THR A 373 41.59 -19.62 13.66
CA THR A 373 42.77 -19.70 12.79
C THR A 373 42.56 -18.81 11.57
N THR A 374 43.33 -17.74 11.54
CA THR A 374 43.74 -16.98 10.36
C THR A 374 44.51 -17.90 9.43
N ASP A 375 44.21 -17.87 8.13
CA ASP A 375 45.19 -18.21 7.11
C ASP A 375 45.18 -17.16 6.00
N ASP A 376 46.35 -16.54 5.84
CA ASP A 376 46.74 -15.65 4.77
C ASP A 376 47.33 -16.49 3.63
N GLY A 377 47.00 -16.19 2.37
CA GLY A 377 47.98 -16.45 1.29
C GLY A 377 47.46 -16.75 -0.11
N LEU A 378 47.56 -15.72 -0.96
CA LEU A 378 48.23 -15.73 -2.28
C LEU A 378 47.92 -16.89 -3.24
N LEU A 379 47.07 -16.62 -4.25
CA LEU A 379 47.47 -16.37 -5.65
C LEU A 379 46.28 -15.95 -6.51
#